data_AF-A0A060ZBM9-F1
#
_entry.id   AF-A0A060ZBM9-F1
#
_cell.length_a   1.000
_cell.length_b   1.000
_cell.length_c   1.000
_cell.angle_alpha   90.00
_cell.angle_beta   90.00
_cell.angle_gamma   90.00
#
_symmetry.space_group_name_H-M   'P 1'
#
loop_
_entity.id
_entity.type
_entity.pdbx_description
1 polymer ?
#
loop_
_entity_poly.entity_id
_entity_poly.type
_entity_poly.pdbx_seq_one_letter_code
_entity_poly.pdbx_strand_id
1 'polypeptide(L)'
;MNTTDPIEFVVAALHGPKAAAVAGRRGAGLISVGLCDPTAWHALHDARRQAAHSTPRDPDSPSPTLSRADSYLVTSLHMLHEDEDPHSDAARDATGHLVLSLLDFAADTPAFAQQLGPDERQAVRQLLGRRGTTATAPDRYTKIYPGYLGRIAPQDRDLVLPQLMNALALVGTRDDLLTRITALEQAGIDELLIQPVVDPSTEMARLAELLI
;
A
#
# COMPACT_ATOMS: atom_id res chain seq x y z
N MET A 1 21.61 -3.48 -24.15
CA MET A 1 21.35 -3.44 -22.69
C MET A 1 21.98 -2.16 -22.18
N ASN A 2 21.21 -1.31 -21.50
CA ASN A 2 21.76 -0.11 -20.87
C ASN A 2 22.50 -0.51 -19.59
N THR A 3 23.77 -0.13 -19.48
CA THR A 3 24.64 -0.41 -18.32
C THR A 3 25.27 0.87 -17.75
N THR A 4 24.95 2.02 -18.32
CA THR A 4 25.54 3.31 -17.96
C THR A 4 24.65 4.07 -17.01
N ASP A 5 23.33 3.94 -17.16
CA ASP A 5 22.39 4.65 -16.33
C ASP A 5 22.27 3.97 -14.96
N PRO A 6 22.25 4.74 -13.87
CA PRO A 6 22.09 4.17 -12.54
C PRO A 6 20.74 3.47 -12.44
N ILE A 7 20.76 2.25 -11.88
CA ILE A 7 19.52 1.53 -11.55
C ILE A 7 18.99 2.13 -10.26
N GLU A 8 17.74 2.58 -10.29
CA GLU A 8 17.08 3.06 -9.10
C GLU A 8 16.95 1.93 -8.06
N PHE A 9 17.24 2.28 -6.81
CA PHE A 9 17.09 1.37 -5.68
C PHE A 9 16.09 1.96 -4.69
N VAL A 10 15.01 1.21 -4.43
CA VAL A 10 13.93 1.58 -3.52
C VAL A 10 13.80 0.56 -2.40
N VAL A 11 13.46 1.03 -1.19
CA VAL A 11 13.26 0.18 -0.01
C VAL A 11 11.79 0.13 0.36
N ALA A 12 11.26 -1.09 0.46
CA ALA A 12 9.90 -1.31 0.96
C ALA A 12 9.79 -0.95 2.44
N ALA A 13 8.96 0.03 2.77
CA ALA A 13 8.76 0.56 4.12
C ALA A 13 7.28 0.53 4.52
N LEU A 14 6.73 -0.68 4.65
CA LEU A 14 5.35 -0.97 5.12
C LEU A 14 5.16 -0.52 6.58
N HIS A 15 4.96 0.79 6.80
CA HIS A 15 4.91 1.48 8.10
C HIS A 15 6.18 1.36 8.98
N GLY A 16 7.28 0.85 8.44
CA GLY A 16 8.49 0.54 9.22
C GLY A 16 9.51 1.67 9.23
N PRO A 17 9.63 2.50 10.30
CA PRO A 17 10.65 3.56 10.36
C PRO A 17 12.08 3.00 10.30
N LYS A 18 12.30 1.75 10.73
CA LYS A 18 13.60 1.06 10.58
C LYS A 18 13.96 0.81 9.11
N ALA A 19 12.99 0.44 8.27
CA ALA A 19 13.19 0.24 6.84
C ALA A 19 13.44 1.59 6.14
N ALA A 20 12.68 2.63 6.49
CA ALA A 20 12.93 3.97 5.99
C ALA A 20 14.33 4.51 6.39
N ALA A 21 14.78 4.20 7.61
CA ALA A 21 16.14 4.52 8.02
C ALA A 21 17.22 3.77 7.22
N VAL A 22 16.95 2.52 6.78
CA VAL A 22 17.83 1.81 5.84
C VAL A 22 17.91 2.57 4.52
N ALA A 23 16.77 3.03 3.98
CA ALA A 23 16.75 3.84 2.76
C ALA A 23 17.62 5.09 2.90
N GLY A 24 17.51 5.78 4.04
CA GLY A 24 18.29 6.97 4.36
C GLY A 24 19.80 6.73 4.35
N ARG A 25 20.26 5.66 5.01
CA ARG A 25 21.70 5.29 5.02
C ARG A 25 22.23 4.84 3.66
N ARG A 26 21.34 4.41 2.76
CA ARG A 26 21.70 3.89 1.42
C ARG A 26 21.45 4.89 0.30
N GLY A 27 20.90 6.07 0.59
CA GLY A 27 20.49 7.03 -0.44
C GLY A 27 19.37 6.49 -1.34
N ALA A 28 18.54 5.57 -0.82
CA ALA A 28 17.51 4.87 -1.58
C ALA A 28 16.16 5.60 -1.52
N GLY A 29 15.33 5.35 -2.53
CA GLY A 29 13.91 5.72 -2.53
C GLY A 29 13.08 4.86 -1.56
N LEU A 30 11.80 5.18 -1.43
CA LEU A 30 10.84 4.45 -0.59
C LEU A 30 9.73 3.87 -1.45
N ILE A 31 9.26 2.68 -1.10
CA ILE A 31 8.01 2.15 -1.65
C ILE A 31 7.14 1.59 -0.52
N SER A 32 5.83 1.81 -0.61
CA SER A 32 4.87 1.23 0.32
C SER A 32 3.61 0.78 -0.40
N VAL A 33 2.88 -0.17 0.19
CA VAL A 33 1.65 -0.73 -0.37
C VAL A 33 0.50 -0.38 0.57
N GLY A 34 -0.56 0.22 0.04
CA GLY A 34 -1.77 0.57 0.80
C GLY A 34 -1.56 1.66 1.87
N LEU A 35 -0.44 2.37 1.88
CA LEU A 35 -0.18 3.44 2.84
C LEU A 35 -0.80 4.76 2.37
N CYS A 36 -2.12 4.93 2.43
CA CYS A 36 -2.78 6.15 1.98
C CYS A 36 -2.88 7.26 3.06
N ASP A 37 -2.16 7.13 4.19
CA ASP A 37 -2.10 8.14 5.26
C ASP A 37 -0.90 9.08 5.10
N PRO A 38 -1.11 10.38 4.80
CA PRO A 38 -0.05 11.39 4.73
C PRO A 38 0.83 11.47 5.99
N THR A 39 0.24 11.27 7.17
CA THR A 39 0.97 11.38 8.44
C THR A 39 2.04 10.28 8.55
N ALA A 40 1.69 9.07 8.12
CA ALA A 40 2.64 7.97 8.09
C ALA A 40 3.80 8.23 7.11
N TRP A 41 3.52 8.83 5.94
CA TRP A 41 4.57 9.21 4.98
C TRP A 41 5.53 10.26 5.55
N HIS A 42 5.03 11.29 6.23
CA HIS A 42 5.88 12.24 6.92
C HIS A 42 6.83 11.55 7.91
N ALA A 43 6.32 10.61 8.71
CA ALA A 43 7.14 9.86 9.67
C ALA A 43 8.21 8.98 8.98
N LEU A 44 7.89 8.35 7.84
CA LEU A 44 8.87 7.60 7.05
C LEU A 44 9.96 8.52 6.48
N HIS A 45 9.58 9.69 5.96
CA HIS A 45 10.54 10.65 5.45
C HIS A 45 11.43 11.23 6.55
N ASP A 46 10.90 11.50 7.74
CA ASP A 46 11.69 11.91 8.90
C ASP A 46 12.72 10.86 9.28
N ALA A 47 12.31 9.59 9.41
CA ALA A 47 13.22 8.49 9.71
C ALA A 47 14.32 8.33 8.64
N ARG A 48 13.96 8.48 7.36
CA ARG A 48 14.90 8.46 6.23
C ARG A 48 15.90 9.60 6.32
N ARG A 49 15.43 10.85 6.51
CA ARG A 49 16.28 12.03 6.62
C ARG A 49 17.25 11.92 7.78
N GLN A 50 16.75 11.58 8.98
CA GLN A 50 17.58 11.42 10.18
C GLN A 50 18.70 10.40 9.98
N ALA A 51 18.40 9.25 9.37
CA ALA A 51 19.39 8.21 9.14
C ALA A 51 20.44 8.59 8.07
N ALA A 52 20.04 9.37 7.05
CA ALA A 52 20.97 9.90 6.05
C ALA A 52 22.00 10.87 6.67
N HIS A 53 21.59 11.68 7.65
CA HIS A 53 22.47 12.66 8.32
C HIS A 53 23.44 12.00 9.30
N SER A 54 23.05 10.89 9.92
CA SER A 54 23.89 10.15 10.88
C SER A 54 24.95 9.25 10.24
N THR A 55 25.00 9.17 8.90
CA THR A 55 25.98 8.34 8.19
C THR A 55 27.21 9.19 7.84
N PRO A 56 28.42 8.84 8.34
CA PRO A 56 29.65 9.55 7.98
C PRO A 56 29.80 9.56 6.45
N ARG A 57 29.89 10.76 5.85
CA ARG A 57 30.23 10.87 4.43
C ARG A 57 31.69 10.51 4.25
N ASP A 58 31.96 9.66 3.27
CA ASP A 58 33.32 9.45 2.77
C ASP A 58 33.79 10.77 2.13
N PRO A 59 34.88 11.40 2.61
CA PRO A 59 35.37 12.67 2.07
C PRO A 59 35.79 12.59 0.60
N ASP A 60 36.08 11.39 0.09
CA ASP A 60 36.48 11.15 -1.31
C ASP A 60 35.30 10.73 -2.20
N SER A 61 34.10 10.54 -1.64
CA SER A 61 32.92 10.34 -2.46
C SER A 61 32.55 11.66 -3.14
N PRO A 62 32.40 11.70 -4.48
CA PRO A 62 31.85 12.88 -5.14
C PRO A 62 30.55 13.23 -4.44
N SER A 63 30.35 14.52 -4.11
CA SER A 63 29.07 14.97 -3.55
C SER A 63 27.99 14.33 -4.39
N PRO A 64 27.17 13.41 -3.85
CA PRO A 64 26.05 12.96 -4.62
C PRO A 64 25.27 14.24 -4.83
N THR A 65 25.16 14.70 -6.07
CA THR A 65 23.85 15.18 -6.51
C THR A 65 22.92 14.12 -5.98
N LEU A 66 22.24 14.41 -4.86
CA LEU A 66 21.28 13.51 -4.25
C LEU A 66 20.33 13.22 -5.38
N SER A 67 20.54 12.11 -6.08
CA SER A 67 19.60 11.64 -7.07
C SER A 67 18.31 11.59 -6.29
N ARG A 68 17.31 12.34 -6.76
CA ARG A 68 16.04 12.48 -6.07
C ARG A 68 15.59 11.05 -5.74
N ALA A 69 15.60 10.73 -4.46
CA ALA A 69 15.28 9.39 -4.00
C ALA A 69 13.78 9.37 -3.84
N ASP A 70 13.13 8.90 -4.90
CA ASP A 70 11.69 8.99 -5.12
C ASP A 70 10.91 8.06 -4.19
N SER A 71 9.64 8.35 -4.02
CA SER A 71 8.73 7.71 -3.09
C SER A 71 7.48 7.25 -3.81
N TYR A 72 7.23 5.95 -3.72
CA TYR A 72 6.23 5.24 -4.51
C TYR A 72 5.14 4.66 -3.60
N LEU A 73 3.88 4.91 -3.94
CA LEU A 73 2.75 4.27 -3.27
C LEU A 73 2.04 3.32 -4.22
N VAL A 74 2.08 2.02 -3.91
CA VAL A 74 1.23 1.02 -4.58
C VAL A 74 -0.14 1.02 -3.90
N THR A 75 -1.20 1.24 -4.68
CA THR A 75 -2.57 1.22 -4.17
C THR A 75 -3.55 0.87 -5.29
N SER A 76 -4.84 0.84 -4.99
CA SER A 76 -5.92 0.64 -5.94
C SER A 76 -6.81 1.88 -5.94
N LEU A 77 -7.48 2.11 -7.05
CA LEU A 77 -8.35 3.26 -7.22
C LEU A 77 -9.69 2.81 -7.77
N HIS A 78 -10.78 3.30 -7.17
CA HIS A 78 -12.13 3.14 -7.67
C HIS A 78 -12.81 4.51 -7.71
N MET A 79 -13.03 5.03 -8.92
CA MET A 79 -13.77 6.27 -9.12
C MET A 79 -15.26 5.96 -9.15
N LEU A 80 -16.01 6.63 -8.27
CA LEU A 80 -17.45 6.46 -8.16
C LEU A 80 -18.18 7.08 -9.34
N HIS A 81 -19.22 6.38 -9.81
CA HIS A 81 -20.23 6.97 -10.68
C HIS A 81 -21.19 7.86 -9.88
N GLU A 82 -22.02 8.65 -10.57
CA GLU A 82 -23.06 9.46 -9.94
C GLU A 82 -23.96 8.57 -9.06
N ASP A 83 -24.11 8.97 -7.79
CA ASP A 83 -24.86 8.26 -6.74
C ASP A 83 -24.38 6.84 -6.37
N GLU A 84 -23.17 6.44 -6.78
CA GLU A 84 -22.60 5.14 -6.36
C GLU A 84 -22.21 5.14 -4.88
N ASP A 85 -22.64 4.11 -4.14
CA ASP A 85 -22.18 3.89 -2.77
C ASP A 85 -20.65 3.62 -2.75
N PRO A 86 -19.84 4.38 -2.00
CA PRO A 86 -18.39 4.14 -1.85
C PRO A 86 -18.05 2.74 -1.30
N HIS A 87 -19.04 2.06 -0.72
CA HIS A 87 -18.93 0.71 -0.20
C HIS A 87 -19.82 -0.24 -0.99
N SER A 88 -20.06 0.03 -2.28
CA SER A 88 -20.72 -0.88 -3.20
C SER A 88 -19.93 -2.18 -3.36
N ASP A 89 -20.59 -3.21 -3.89
CA ASP A 89 -19.91 -4.45 -4.24
C ASP A 89 -18.84 -4.24 -5.33
N ALA A 90 -19.06 -3.30 -6.25
CA ALA A 90 -18.07 -2.94 -7.27
C ALA A 90 -16.81 -2.31 -6.64
N ALA A 91 -16.98 -1.36 -5.72
CA ALA A 91 -15.87 -0.75 -4.99
C ALA A 91 -15.10 -1.79 -4.15
N ARG A 92 -15.83 -2.69 -3.46
CA ARG A 92 -15.21 -3.80 -2.72
C ARG A 92 -14.44 -4.75 -3.63
N ASP A 93 -14.97 -5.08 -4.79
CA ASP A 93 -14.30 -5.99 -5.73
C ASP A 93 -13.04 -5.35 -6.33
N ALA A 94 -13.07 -4.05 -6.62
CA ALA A 94 -11.93 -3.29 -7.16
C ALA A 94 -10.80 -3.15 -6.12
N THR A 95 -11.10 -2.82 -4.87
CA THR A 95 -10.07 -2.46 -3.88
C THR A 95 -9.86 -3.49 -2.77
N GLY A 96 -10.75 -4.48 -2.66
CA GLY A 96 -10.78 -5.42 -1.53
C GLY A 96 -9.56 -6.33 -1.45
N HIS A 97 -8.80 -6.48 -2.52
CA HIS A 97 -7.57 -7.26 -2.53
C HIS A 97 -6.48 -6.67 -1.62
N LEU A 98 -6.43 -5.34 -1.47
CA LEU A 98 -5.54 -4.68 -0.48
C LEU A 98 -6.01 -4.95 0.95
N VAL A 99 -7.33 -4.95 1.16
CA VAL A 99 -7.92 -5.27 2.47
C VAL A 99 -7.63 -6.72 2.85
N LEU A 100 -7.88 -7.68 1.96
CA LEU A 100 -7.54 -9.09 2.21
C LEU A 100 -6.05 -9.29 2.41
N SER A 101 -5.19 -8.61 1.64
CA SER A 101 -3.74 -8.65 1.84
C SER A 101 -3.34 -8.19 3.25
N LEU A 102 -3.96 -7.14 3.79
CA LEU A 102 -3.71 -6.69 5.16
C LEU A 102 -4.18 -7.73 6.19
N LEU A 103 -5.36 -8.32 5.97
CA LEU A 103 -5.92 -9.33 6.86
C LEU A 103 -5.09 -10.63 6.84
N ASP A 104 -4.59 -11.05 5.68
CA ASP A 104 -3.66 -12.16 5.51
C ASP A 104 -2.36 -11.90 6.28
N PHE A 105 -1.77 -10.71 6.11
CA PHE A 105 -0.58 -10.29 6.84
C PHE A 105 -0.80 -10.28 8.36
N ALA A 106 -1.95 -9.76 8.81
CA ALA A 106 -2.33 -9.76 10.22
C ALA A 106 -2.54 -11.17 10.76
N ALA A 107 -3.11 -12.07 9.96
CA ALA A 107 -3.24 -13.46 10.32
C ALA A 107 -1.85 -14.07 10.61
N ASP A 108 -0.84 -13.79 9.79
CA ASP A 108 0.52 -14.30 9.97
C ASP A 108 1.39 -13.54 10.97
N THR A 109 0.98 -12.32 11.34
CA THR A 109 1.74 -11.45 12.24
C THR A 109 0.91 -11.11 13.48
N PRO A 110 0.86 -11.98 14.52
CA PRO A 110 0.04 -11.77 15.71
C PRO A 110 0.28 -10.44 16.43
N ALA A 111 1.53 -9.96 16.45
CA ALA A 111 1.88 -8.66 17.03
C ALA A 111 1.23 -7.49 16.28
N PHE A 112 1.10 -7.60 14.95
CA PHE A 112 0.40 -6.61 14.13
C PHE A 112 -1.12 -6.72 14.33
N ALA A 113 -1.68 -7.95 14.35
CA ALA A 113 -3.10 -8.15 14.60
C ALA A 113 -3.59 -7.56 15.94
N GLN A 114 -2.73 -7.49 16.96
CA GLN A 114 -3.06 -6.86 18.25
C GLN A 114 -3.24 -5.33 18.15
N GLN A 115 -2.65 -4.69 17.14
CA GLN A 115 -2.76 -3.25 16.90
C GLN A 115 -4.04 -2.87 16.14
N LEU A 116 -4.66 -3.84 15.47
CA LEU A 116 -5.92 -3.65 14.75
C LEU A 116 -7.09 -3.43 15.70
N GLY A 117 -8.16 -2.78 15.23
CA GLY A 117 -9.40 -2.59 15.97
C GLY A 117 -10.20 -3.88 16.17
N PRO A 118 -11.30 -3.84 16.96
CA PRO A 118 -12.09 -5.02 17.28
C PRO A 118 -12.71 -5.69 16.03
N ASP A 119 -13.17 -4.89 15.07
CA ASP A 119 -13.85 -5.38 13.86
C ASP A 119 -12.86 -5.99 12.88
N GLU A 120 -11.69 -5.36 12.69
CA GLU A 120 -10.61 -5.91 11.87
C GLU A 120 -10.09 -7.23 12.46
N ARG A 121 -9.91 -7.30 13.78
CA ARG A 121 -9.54 -8.56 14.46
C ARG A 121 -10.60 -9.63 14.29
N GLN A 122 -11.88 -9.26 14.26
CA GLN A 122 -12.96 -10.20 13.98
C GLN A 122 -12.91 -10.67 12.52
N ALA A 123 -12.63 -9.78 11.56
CA ALA A 123 -12.43 -10.14 10.16
C ALA A 123 -11.25 -11.11 9.98
N VAL A 124 -10.11 -10.88 10.65
CA VAL A 124 -8.97 -11.83 10.67
C VAL A 124 -9.40 -13.21 11.17
N ARG A 125 -10.19 -13.29 12.25
CA ARG A 125 -10.70 -14.57 12.77
C ARG A 125 -11.62 -15.28 11.78
N GLN A 126 -12.53 -14.54 11.15
CA GLN A 126 -13.44 -15.09 10.15
C GLN A 126 -12.68 -15.59 8.91
N LEU A 127 -11.71 -14.81 8.43
CA LEU A 127 -10.80 -15.20 7.35
C LEU A 127 -10.12 -16.53 7.66
N LEU A 128 -9.48 -16.65 8.84
CA LEU A 128 -8.84 -17.89 9.28
C LEU A 128 -9.81 -19.08 9.34
N GLY A 129 -11.05 -18.84 9.82
CA GLY A 129 -12.12 -19.82 9.80
C GLY A 129 -12.44 -20.31 8.38
N ARG A 130 -12.54 -19.40 7.41
CA ARG A 130 -12.79 -19.72 6.00
C ARG A 130 -11.64 -20.46 5.34
N ARG A 131 -10.41 -20.10 5.67
CA ARG A 131 -9.21 -20.76 5.15
C ARG A 131 -8.97 -22.14 5.78
N GLY A 132 -9.66 -22.46 6.89
CA GLY A 132 -9.53 -23.76 7.55
C GLY A 132 -8.10 -24.03 8.01
N THR A 133 -7.45 -23.01 8.57
CA THR A 133 -6.06 -23.05 9.04
C THR A 133 -5.91 -22.44 10.43
N THR A 134 -4.81 -22.75 11.11
CA THR A 134 -4.47 -22.26 12.44
C THR A 134 -3.04 -21.73 12.46
N ALA A 135 -2.65 -21.04 13.53
CA ALA A 135 -1.31 -20.43 13.64
C ALA A 135 -0.16 -21.45 13.52
N THR A 136 -0.41 -22.73 13.78
CA THR A 136 0.60 -23.80 13.78
C THR A 136 0.42 -24.82 12.66
N ALA A 137 -0.53 -24.60 11.75
CA ALA A 137 -0.79 -25.55 10.66
C ALA A 137 0.38 -25.53 9.64
N PRO A 138 0.88 -26.70 9.21
CA PRO A 138 2.03 -26.76 8.29
C PRO A 138 1.70 -26.26 6.86
N ASP A 139 0.42 -26.27 6.49
CA ASP A 139 -0.11 -25.79 5.20
C ASP A 139 -0.63 -24.34 5.28
N ARG A 140 -0.33 -23.64 6.36
CA ARG A 140 -0.85 -22.29 6.63
C ARG A 140 -0.56 -21.31 5.48
N TYR A 141 0.67 -21.28 4.99
CA TYR A 141 1.08 -20.34 3.94
C TYR A 141 0.32 -20.57 2.62
N THR A 142 0.00 -21.81 2.24
CA THR A 142 -0.77 -22.07 1.02
C THR A 142 -2.26 -21.77 1.20
N LYS A 143 -2.75 -21.85 2.44
CA LYS A 143 -4.16 -21.61 2.76
C LYS A 143 -4.52 -20.15 2.98
N ILE A 144 -3.59 -19.31 3.43
CA ILE A 144 -3.87 -17.89 3.69
C ILE A 144 -3.86 -17.08 2.40
N TYR A 145 -2.86 -17.30 1.55
CA TYR A 145 -2.60 -16.50 0.36
C TYR A 145 -3.22 -16.96 -0.99
N PRO A 146 -4.27 -17.80 -1.09
CA PRO A 146 -4.94 -18.02 -2.37
C PRO A 146 -5.43 -16.70 -2.97
N GLY A 147 -4.99 -16.39 -4.19
CA GLY A 147 -5.38 -15.16 -4.88
C GLY A 147 -4.83 -13.89 -4.23
N TYR A 148 -3.70 -13.96 -3.50
CA TYR A 148 -3.05 -12.79 -2.91
C TYR A 148 -2.86 -11.65 -3.91
N LEU A 149 -3.35 -10.47 -3.55
CA LEU A 149 -3.38 -9.27 -4.41
C LEU A 149 -4.13 -9.44 -5.74
N GLY A 150 -4.87 -10.52 -5.92
CA GLY A 150 -5.75 -10.77 -7.07
C GLY A 150 -7.22 -10.48 -6.76
N ARG A 151 -8.10 -10.87 -7.68
CA ARG A 151 -9.55 -10.71 -7.50
C ARG A 151 -10.02 -11.42 -6.24
N ILE A 152 -10.80 -10.72 -5.42
CA ILE A 152 -11.39 -11.31 -4.23
C ILE A 152 -12.44 -12.35 -4.60
N ALA A 153 -12.61 -13.37 -3.77
CA ALA A 153 -13.72 -14.29 -3.92
C ALA A 153 -15.02 -13.62 -3.43
N PRO A 154 -16.19 -13.84 -4.07
CA PRO A 154 -17.44 -13.21 -3.66
C PRO A 154 -17.80 -13.45 -2.19
N GLN A 155 -17.50 -14.64 -1.67
CA GLN A 155 -17.75 -14.96 -0.26
C GLN A 155 -16.86 -14.18 0.71
N ASP A 156 -15.75 -13.58 0.27
CA ASP A 156 -14.84 -12.78 1.08
C ASP A 156 -15.18 -11.29 1.10
N ARG A 157 -16.18 -10.86 0.34
CA ARG A 157 -16.58 -9.46 0.22
C ARG A 157 -17.02 -8.84 1.55
N ASP A 158 -17.63 -9.61 2.44
CA ASP A 158 -18.03 -9.16 3.78
C ASP A 158 -16.85 -8.88 4.73
N LEU A 159 -15.65 -9.39 4.43
CA LEU A 159 -14.43 -9.07 5.17
C LEU A 159 -13.79 -7.77 4.68
N VAL A 160 -14.26 -7.22 3.56
CA VAL A 160 -13.78 -5.94 3.01
C VAL A 160 -14.47 -4.81 3.75
N LEU A 161 -13.88 -4.44 4.90
CA LEU A 161 -14.43 -3.43 5.80
C LEU A 161 -14.28 -2.02 5.22
N PRO A 162 -15.32 -1.16 5.27
CA PRO A 162 -15.29 0.21 4.76
C PRO A 162 -14.10 1.04 5.24
N GLN A 163 -13.78 0.98 6.54
CA GLN A 163 -12.66 1.74 7.10
C GLN A 163 -11.30 1.28 6.56
N LEU A 164 -11.13 -0.02 6.27
CA LEU A 164 -9.91 -0.55 5.66
C LEU A 164 -9.83 -0.19 4.19
N MET A 165 -10.94 -0.19 3.45
CA MET A 165 -10.97 0.32 2.07
C MET A 165 -10.48 1.77 2.03
N ASN A 166 -11.03 2.62 2.89
CA ASN A 166 -10.67 4.04 2.93
C ASN A 166 -9.22 4.25 3.36
N ALA A 167 -8.69 3.42 4.27
CA ALA A 167 -7.30 3.52 4.73
C ALA A 167 -6.29 3.03 3.69
N LEU A 168 -6.63 2.01 2.89
CA LEU A 168 -5.68 1.31 2.03
C LEU A 168 -5.79 1.69 0.55
N ALA A 169 -6.95 2.17 0.11
CA ALA A 169 -7.26 2.44 -1.29
C ALA A 169 -7.84 3.83 -1.51
N LEU A 170 -7.80 4.27 -2.76
CA LEU A 170 -8.37 5.52 -3.24
C LEU A 170 -9.77 5.26 -3.80
N VAL A 171 -10.79 5.40 -2.96
CA VAL A 171 -12.20 5.30 -3.36
C VAL A 171 -12.86 6.65 -3.15
N GLY A 172 -13.62 7.13 -4.14
CA GLY A 172 -14.33 8.39 -4.04
C GLY A 172 -14.78 8.95 -5.39
N THR A 173 -15.44 10.09 -5.36
CA THR A 173 -15.73 10.88 -6.56
C THR A 173 -14.42 11.45 -7.15
N ARG A 174 -14.49 12.01 -8.36
CA ARG A 174 -13.31 12.66 -8.99
C ARG A 174 -12.68 13.72 -8.07
N ASP A 175 -13.49 14.56 -7.44
CA ASP A 175 -13.01 15.64 -6.56
C ASP A 175 -12.42 15.09 -5.25
N ASP A 176 -13.01 14.04 -4.67
CA ASP A 176 -12.47 13.36 -3.49
C ASP A 176 -11.09 12.75 -3.81
N LEU A 177 -10.98 12.08 -4.94
CA LEU A 177 -9.75 11.42 -5.37
C LEU A 177 -8.65 12.45 -5.64
N LEU A 178 -8.94 13.54 -6.36
CA LEU A 178 -7.97 14.62 -6.58
C LEU A 178 -7.49 15.22 -5.26
N THR A 179 -8.41 15.50 -4.33
CA THR A 179 -8.06 16.02 -2.99
C THR A 179 -7.12 15.08 -2.25
N ARG A 180 -7.43 13.77 -2.26
CA ARG A 180 -6.60 12.76 -1.59
C ARG A 180 -5.24 12.59 -2.27
N ILE A 181 -5.19 12.59 -3.60
CA ILE A 181 -3.94 12.49 -4.37
C ILE A 181 -3.05 13.72 -4.10
N THR A 182 -3.61 14.92 -4.08
CA THR A 182 -2.86 16.14 -3.72
C THR A 182 -2.33 16.07 -2.28
N ALA A 183 -3.10 15.53 -1.34
CA ALA A 183 -2.62 15.35 0.04
C ALA A 183 -1.45 14.34 0.12
N LEU A 184 -1.47 13.29 -0.71
CA LEU A 184 -0.39 12.30 -0.83
C LEU A 184 0.86 12.90 -1.48
N GLU A 185 0.70 13.69 -2.54
CA GLU A 185 1.79 14.45 -3.18
C GLU A 185 2.44 15.41 -2.17
N GLN A 186 1.64 16.17 -1.44
CA GLN A 186 2.11 17.08 -0.38
C GLN A 186 2.84 16.33 0.75
N ALA A 187 2.50 15.06 0.97
CA ALA A 187 3.18 14.20 1.94
C ALA A 187 4.56 13.74 1.47
N GLY A 188 4.93 13.98 0.20
CA GLY A 188 6.21 13.60 -0.39
C GLY A 188 6.17 12.32 -1.21
N ILE A 189 4.99 11.86 -1.65
CA ILE A 189 4.87 10.79 -2.63
C ILE A 189 5.10 11.37 -4.03
N ASP A 190 6.01 10.76 -4.79
CA ASP A 190 6.38 11.19 -6.13
C ASP A 190 5.55 10.47 -7.20
N GLU A 191 5.18 9.20 -6.96
CA GLU A 191 4.44 8.40 -7.94
C GLU A 191 3.46 7.43 -7.28
N LEU A 192 2.27 7.31 -7.89
CA LEU A 192 1.24 6.33 -7.54
C LEU A 192 1.28 5.16 -8.53
N LEU A 193 1.50 3.95 -8.00
CA LEU A 193 1.41 2.71 -8.75
C LEU A 193 0.03 2.12 -8.54
N ILE A 194 -0.87 2.35 -9.51
CA ILE A 194 -2.24 1.86 -9.44
C ILE A 194 -2.29 0.39 -9.87
N GLN A 195 -2.84 -0.46 -9.00
CA GLN A 195 -3.04 -1.88 -9.22
C GLN A 195 -4.51 -2.15 -9.56
N PRO A 196 -4.87 -2.26 -10.85
CA PRO A 196 -6.19 -2.70 -11.25
C PRO A 196 -6.33 -4.22 -11.14
N VAL A 197 -7.54 -4.71 -10.88
CA VAL A 197 -7.76 -6.13 -10.55
C VAL A 197 -8.99 -6.74 -11.24
N VAL A 198 -10.10 -6.02 -11.34
CA VAL A 198 -11.36 -6.56 -11.88
C VAL A 198 -11.35 -6.53 -13.40
N ASP A 199 -11.11 -5.36 -13.99
CA ASP A 199 -10.97 -5.16 -15.44
C ASP A 199 -9.90 -4.08 -15.67
N PRO A 200 -8.63 -4.50 -15.82
CA PRO A 200 -7.53 -3.55 -15.96
C PRO A 200 -7.67 -2.57 -17.10
N SER A 201 -8.31 -2.94 -18.21
CA SER A 201 -8.46 -2.00 -19.33
C SER A 201 -9.47 -0.90 -18.98
N THR A 202 -10.61 -1.29 -18.41
CA THR A 202 -11.65 -0.34 -17.99
C THR A 202 -11.21 0.51 -16.81
N GLU A 203 -10.58 -0.08 -15.79
CA GLU A 203 -10.06 0.63 -14.61
C GLU A 203 -9.01 1.68 -15.01
N MET A 204 -8.09 1.35 -15.91
CA MET A 204 -7.08 2.30 -16.39
C MET A 204 -7.66 3.38 -17.31
N ALA A 205 -8.70 3.06 -18.10
CA ALA A 205 -9.43 4.09 -18.87
C ALA A 205 -10.13 5.09 -17.94
N ARG A 206 -10.73 4.62 -16.84
CA ARG A 206 -11.32 5.48 -15.80
C ARG A 206 -10.28 6.33 -15.08
N LEU A 207 -9.10 5.76 -14.77
CA LEU A 207 -8.00 6.55 -14.22
C LEU A 207 -7.59 7.67 -15.17
N ALA A 208 -7.56 7.43 -16.48
CA ALA A 208 -7.22 8.46 -17.46
C ALA A 208 -8.21 9.64 -17.45
N GLU A 209 -9.50 9.41 -17.17
CA GLU A 209 -10.51 10.46 -17.00
C GLU A 209 -10.23 11.39 -15.79
N LEU A 210 -9.45 10.93 -14.80
CA LEU A 210 -9.02 11.76 -13.68
C LEU A 210 -7.93 12.78 -14.08
N LEU A 211 -7.15 12.47 -15.11
CA LEU A 211 -5.97 13.24 -15.52
C LEU A 211 -6.27 14.29 -16.61
N ILE A 212 -7.48 14.28 -17.18
CA ILE A 212 -7.98 15.21 -18.21
C ILE A 212 -8.86 16.26 -17.53
#